data_AF-A0A6L4AD81-F1
#
_entry.id   AF-A0A6L4AD81-F1
#
_cell.length_a   1.000
_cell.length_b   1.000
_cell.length_c   1.000
_cell.angle_alpha   90.00
_cell.angle_beta   90.00
_cell.angle_gamma   90.00
#
_symmetry.space_group_name_H-M   'P 1'
#
loop_
_entity.id
_entity.type
_entity.pdbx_description
1 polymer ?
#
loop_
_entity_poly.entity_id
_entity_poly.type
_entity_poly.pdbx_seq_one_letter_code
_entity_poly.pdbx_strand_id
1 'polypeptide(L)'
;MKKSALLALLLCYCAMLGSVWVAHSVFEKLPHLEDEMAYLYQAKIFARGDAYVDVPQPQRPYWQPFVLSDDGKYFGKYPPGWPLLLAIGVKLNMTWAINAWLGMLSVALTYRLAREVFNEQTGVVAAALFTISPIALLINGTLMGHTSAQFFTLLFLYGAWRVEKGKHPFGWAAISGMSLGMLVANRPLT
;
A
#
# COMPACT_ATOMS: atom_id res chain seq x y z
N MET A 1 3.77 12.57 26.51
CA MET A 1 3.84 11.10 26.37
C MET A 1 2.47 10.41 26.26
N LYS A 2 1.66 10.19 27.32
CA LYS A 2 0.40 9.42 27.18
C LYS A 2 -0.65 10.10 26.28
N LYS A 3 -0.84 11.42 26.38
CA LYS A 3 -1.86 12.16 25.61
C LYS A 3 -1.56 12.21 24.10
N SER A 4 -0.32 12.51 23.71
CA SER A 4 0.02 12.60 22.28
C SER A 4 0.06 11.25 21.59
N ALA A 5 0.41 10.17 22.32
CA ALA A 5 0.30 8.81 21.80
C ALA A 5 -1.17 8.41 21.56
N LEU A 6 -2.08 8.76 22.48
CA LEU A 6 -3.52 8.56 22.28
C LEU A 6 -4.05 9.38 21.09
N LEU A 7 -3.60 10.62 20.95
CA LEU A 7 -3.98 11.46 19.82
C LEU A 7 -3.45 10.90 18.49
N ALA A 8 -2.20 10.45 18.44
CA ALA A 8 -1.66 9.79 17.26
C ALA A 8 -2.43 8.52 16.90
N LEU A 9 -2.82 7.72 17.90
CA LEU A 9 -3.65 6.54 17.69
C LEU A 9 -5.03 6.90 17.14
N LEU A 10 -5.67 7.93 17.68
CA LEU A 10 -6.93 8.45 17.16
C LEU A 10 -6.79 8.86 15.69
N LEU A 11 -5.74 9.62 15.36
CA LEU A 11 -5.44 10.05 13.98
C LEU A 11 -5.25 8.85 13.03
N CYS A 12 -4.57 7.80 13.48
CA CYS A 12 -4.42 6.56 12.70
C CYS A 12 -5.80 5.97 12.35
N TYR A 13 -6.67 5.80 13.34
CA TYR A 13 -8.02 5.28 13.10
C TYR A 13 -8.89 6.23 12.28
N CYS A 14 -8.77 7.55 12.45
CA CYS A 14 -9.44 8.53 11.60
C CYS A 14 -9.01 8.41 10.14
N ALA A 15 -7.71 8.25 9.86
CA ALA A 15 -7.21 8.05 8.51
C ALA A 15 -7.72 6.73 7.90
N MET A 16 -7.74 5.66 8.68
CA MET A 16 -8.30 4.37 8.25
C MET A 16 -9.78 4.50 7.90
N LEU A 17 -10.59 5.03 8.83
CA LEU A 17 -12.03 5.19 8.66
C LEU A 17 -12.36 6.14 7.50
N GLY A 18 -11.62 7.23 7.35
CA GLY A 18 -11.75 8.15 6.22
C GLY A 18 -11.45 7.47 4.89
N SER A 19 -10.37 6.68 4.81
CA SER A 19 -10.01 5.93 3.60
C SER A 19 -11.06 4.87 3.27
N VAL A 20 -11.60 4.16 4.27
CA VAL A 20 -12.70 3.20 4.09
C VAL A 20 -13.97 3.89 3.61
N TRP A 21 -14.30 5.05 4.18
CA TRP A 21 -15.44 5.84 3.75
C TRP A 21 -15.29 6.25 2.27
N VAL A 22 -14.11 6.76 1.87
CA VAL A 22 -13.86 7.09 0.46
C VAL A 22 -13.97 5.85 -0.43
N ALA A 23 -13.36 4.72 -0.04
CA ALA A 23 -13.44 3.47 -0.81
C ALA A 23 -14.89 3.03 -1.03
N HIS A 24 -15.76 3.18 -0.02
CA HIS A 24 -17.17 2.79 -0.12
C HIS A 24 -18.05 3.81 -0.85
N SER A 25 -17.91 5.10 -0.52
CA SER A 25 -18.84 6.15 -0.93
C SER A 25 -18.44 6.84 -2.24
N VAL A 26 -17.16 6.78 -2.61
CA VAL A 26 -16.63 7.41 -3.84
C VAL A 26 -16.27 6.36 -4.87
N PHE A 27 -15.60 5.27 -4.46
CA PHE A 27 -15.10 4.24 -5.38
C PHE A 27 -15.86 2.91 -5.30
N GLU A 28 -16.96 2.83 -4.54
CA GLU A 28 -17.84 1.65 -4.48
C GLU A 28 -17.16 0.31 -4.17
N LYS A 29 -15.93 0.34 -3.64
CA LYS A 29 -15.00 -0.80 -3.45
C LYS A 29 -14.60 -1.50 -4.77
N LEU A 30 -14.69 -0.79 -5.89
CA LEU A 30 -14.39 -1.32 -7.21
C LEU A 30 -13.18 -0.61 -7.83
N PRO A 31 -12.40 -1.31 -8.66
CA PRO A 31 -11.39 -0.67 -9.50
C PRO A 31 -12.05 0.31 -10.47
N HIS A 32 -11.52 1.54 -10.57
CA HIS A 32 -12.04 2.57 -11.48
C HIS A 32 -11.10 2.86 -12.65
N LEU A 33 -9.83 2.52 -12.50
CA LEU A 33 -8.79 2.70 -13.51
C LEU A 33 -8.37 1.36 -14.12
N GLU A 34 -7.93 1.42 -15.37
CA GLU A 34 -7.41 0.27 -16.11
C GLU A 34 -6.26 -0.43 -15.38
N ASP A 35 -5.40 0.35 -14.72
CA ASP A 35 -4.31 -0.15 -13.89
C ASP A 35 -4.83 -0.98 -12.70
N GLU A 36 -5.89 -0.50 -12.04
CA GLU A 36 -6.51 -1.20 -10.92
C GLU A 36 -7.12 -2.53 -11.35
N MET A 37 -7.71 -2.56 -12.55
CA MET A 37 -8.20 -3.80 -13.15
C MET A 37 -7.06 -4.80 -13.38
N ALA A 38 -5.92 -4.34 -13.92
CA ALA A 38 -4.76 -5.20 -14.14
C ALA A 38 -4.11 -5.67 -12.82
N TYR A 39 -4.01 -4.80 -11.80
CA TYR A 39 -3.56 -5.18 -10.47
C TYR A 39 -4.48 -6.23 -9.84
N LEU A 40 -5.80 -6.03 -9.92
CA LEU A 40 -6.78 -6.97 -9.38
C LEU A 40 -6.77 -8.30 -10.15
N TYR A 41 -6.58 -8.28 -11.46
CA TYR A 41 -6.42 -9.48 -12.28
C TYR A 41 -5.22 -10.30 -11.80
N GLN A 42 -4.04 -9.70 -11.72
CA GLN A 42 -2.84 -10.38 -11.24
C GLN A 42 -2.96 -10.82 -9.77
N ALA A 43 -3.59 -10.01 -8.91
CA ALA A 43 -3.84 -10.36 -7.51
C ALA A 43 -4.72 -11.61 -7.36
N LYS A 44 -5.72 -11.80 -8.23
CA LYS A 44 -6.56 -13.02 -8.24
C LYS A 44 -5.76 -14.26 -8.64
N ILE A 45 -4.82 -14.12 -9.58
CA ILE A 45 -3.90 -15.19 -9.98
C ILE A 45 -2.99 -15.57 -8.80
N PHE A 46 -2.32 -14.58 -8.19
CA PHE A 46 -1.49 -14.80 -7.00
C PHE A 46 -2.28 -15.36 -5.81
N ALA A 47 -3.54 -14.96 -5.63
CA ALA A 47 -4.38 -15.50 -4.55
C ALA A 47 -4.61 -17.02 -4.67
N ARG A 48 -4.55 -17.57 -5.89
CA ARG A 48 -4.61 -19.01 -6.16
C ARG A 48 -3.28 -19.74 -5.97
N GLY A 49 -2.18 -19.01 -5.85
CA GLY A 49 -0.82 -19.57 -5.84
C GLY A 49 -0.19 -19.70 -7.23
N ASP A 50 -0.88 -19.22 -8.27
CA ASP A 50 -0.40 -19.23 -9.65
C ASP A 50 0.44 -17.96 -9.91
N ALA A 51 1.40 -18.02 -10.84
CA ALA A 51 2.14 -16.82 -11.29
C ALA A 51 1.50 -16.17 -12.55
N TYR A 52 0.89 -17.01 -13.37
CA TYR A 52 0.20 -16.70 -14.62
C TYR A 52 -0.92 -17.71 -14.82
N VAL A 53 -1.79 -17.50 -15.80
CA VAL A 53 -2.80 -18.49 -16.22
C VAL A 53 -2.69 -18.76 -17.71
N ASP A 54 -3.07 -19.96 -18.15
CA ASP A 54 -3.09 -20.26 -19.58
C ASP A 54 -4.19 -19.46 -20.28
N VAL A 55 -3.93 -19.07 -21.53
CA VAL A 55 -4.90 -18.37 -22.38
C VAL A 55 -6.08 -19.32 -22.65
N PRO A 56 -7.31 -18.95 -22.27
CA PRO A 56 -8.47 -19.82 -22.45
C PRO A 56 -8.76 -20.05 -23.94
N GLN A 57 -9.15 -21.28 -24.27
CA GLN A 57 -9.56 -21.70 -25.60
C GLN A 57 -11.07 -22.02 -25.64
N PRO A 58 -11.83 -21.53 -26.63
CA PRO A 58 -11.40 -20.60 -27.68
C PRO A 58 -11.11 -19.19 -27.11
N GLN A 59 -10.17 -18.49 -27.74
CA GLN A 59 -9.88 -17.11 -27.38
C GLN A 59 -11.12 -16.24 -27.57
N ARG A 60 -11.53 -15.55 -26.51
CA ARG A 60 -12.62 -14.58 -26.58
C ARG A 60 -12.08 -13.29 -27.23
N PRO A 61 -12.87 -12.58 -28.05
CA PRO A 61 -12.51 -11.25 -28.57
C PRO A 61 -12.65 -10.19 -27.47
N TYR A 62 -12.08 -10.47 -26.29
CA TYR A 62 -12.11 -9.61 -25.12
C TYR A 62 -10.68 -9.21 -24.81
N TRP A 63 -10.43 -7.91 -24.90
CA TRP A 63 -9.12 -7.32 -24.63
C TRP A 63 -9.22 -6.46 -23.35
N GLN A 64 -8.32 -6.74 -22.40
CA GLN A 64 -8.21 -5.97 -21.16
C GLN A 64 -6.89 -5.19 -21.20
N PRO A 65 -6.93 -3.85 -21.07
CA PRO A 65 -5.73 -3.03 -20.91
C PRO A 65 -4.79 -3.58 -19.83
N PHE A 66 -3.49 -3.55 -20.12
CA PHE A 66 -2.40 -3.93 -19.23
C PHE A 66 -2.42 -5.40 -18.73
N VAL A 67 -3.23 -6.26 -19.33
CA VAL A 67 -3.06 -7.72 -19.26
C VAL A 67 -2.34 -8.16 -20.52
N LEU A 68 -1.19 -8.81 -20.35
CA LEU A 68 -0.32 -9.25 -21.43
C LEU A 68 -0.59 -10.70 -21.77
N SER A 69 -0.51 -11.01 -23.06
CA SER A 69 -0.50 -12.37 -23.61
C SER A 69 0.90 -12.65 -24.12
N ASP A 70 1.58 -13.64 -23.56
CA ASP A 70 2.88 -14.08 -24.06
C ASP A 70 3.00 -15.60 -23.92
N ASP A 71 3.47 -16.27 -24.97
CA ASP A 71 3.64 -17.74 -25.04
C ASP A 71 2.44 -18.55 -24.48
N GLY A 72 1.22 -18.17 -24.86
CA GLY A 72 0.01 -18.84 -24.39
C GLY A 72 -0.36 -18.60 -22.92
N LYS A 73 0.26 -17.63 -22.25
CA LYS A 73 0.00 -17.25 -20.85
C LYS A 73 -0.55 -15.83 -20.73
N TYR A 74 -1.42 -15.62 -19.76
CA TYR A 74 -1.90 -14.31 -19.32
C TYR A 74 -1.35 -13.92 -17.94
N PHE A 75 -0.89 -12.68 -17.85
CA PHE A 75 -0.42 -12.03 -16.62
C PHE A 75 -0.51 -10.50 -16.75
N GLY A 76 -0.50 -9.80 -15.62
CA GLY A 76 -0.51 -8.34 -15.58
C GLY A 76 0.83 -7.75 -16.01
N LYS A 77 0.80 -6.60 -16.71
CA LYS A 77 1.98 -5.84 -17.13
C LYS A 77 2.82 -5.33 -15.97
N TYR A 78 2.19 -5.07 -14.82
CA TYR A 78 2.83 -4.37 -13.71
C TYR A 78 3.71 -5.28 -12.84
N PRO A 79 4.73 -4.72 -12.17
CA PRO A 79 5.53 -5.43 -11.18
C PRO A 79 4.69 -6.11 -10.09
N PRO A 80 5.17 -7.22 -9.50
CA PRO A 80 4.35 -8.09 -8.66
C PRO A 80 4.08 -7.53 -7.26
N GLY A 81 4.82 -6.51 -6.80
CA GLY A 81 4.81 -6.07 -5.40
C GLY A 81 3.44 -5.64 -4.90
N TRP A 82 2.74 -4.76 -5.62
CA TRP A 82 1.38 -4.36 -5.23
C TRP A 82 0.35 -5.48 -5.42
N PRO A 83 0.29 -6.18 -6.57
CA PRO A 83 -0.60 -7.34 -6.72
C PRO A 83 -0.44 -8.42 -5.63
N LEU A 84 0.77 -8.67 -5.14
CA LEU A 84 1.01 -9.63 -4.06
C LEU A 84 0.34 -9.20 -2.75
N LEU A 85 0.40 -7.92 -2.40
CA LEU A 85 -0.28 -7.38 -1.21
C LEU A 85 -1.79 -7.37 -1.40
N LEU A 86 -2.24 -6.98 -2.60
CA LEU A 86 -3.65 -6.96 -2.95
C LEU A 86 -4.26 -8.38 -2.96
N ALA A 87 -3.47 -9.42 -3.27
CA ALA A 87 -3.91 -10.82 -3.22
C ALA A 87 -4.35 -11.24 -1.80
N ILE A 88 -3.79 -10.63 -0.75
CA ILE A 88 -4.27 -10.82 0.64
C ILE A 88 -5.71 -10.32 0.74
N GLY A 89 -5.99 -9.12 0.19
CA GLY A 89 -7.33 -8.55 0.13
C GLY A 89 -8.30 -9.39 -0.69
N VAL A 90 -7.83 -9.99 -1.79
CA VAL A 90 -8.64 -10.94 -2.59
C VAL A 90 -9.03 -12.16 -1.75
N LYS A 91 -8.08 -12.79 -1.05
CA LYS A 91 -8.36 -13.96 -0.20
C LYS A 91 -9.36 -13.66 0.92
N LEU A 92 -9.33 -12.44 1.44
CA LEU A 92 -10.23 -11.98 2.50
C LEU A 92 -11.55 -11.39 1.97
N ASN A 93 -11.74 -11.29 0.65
CA ASN A 93 -12.85 -10.54 0.02
C ASN A 93 -12.93 -9.07 0.47
N MET A 94 -11.79 -8.45 0.78
CA MET A 94 -11.65 -7.10 1.32
C MET A 94 -10.53 -6.33 0.61
N THR A 95 -10.48 -6.34 -0.72
CA THR A 95 -9.45 -5.65 -1.53
C THR A 95 -9.36 -4.15 -1.21
N TRP A 96 -10.51 -3.51 -0.98
CA TRP A 96 -10.63 -2.10 -0.59
C TRP A 96 -9.97 -1.75 0.76
N ALA A 97 -9.74 -2.74 1.63
CA ALA A 97 -9.21 -2.47 2.96
C ALA A 97 -7.69 -2.33 2.98
N ILE A 98 -6.97 -2.92 2.02
CA ILE A 98 -5.50 -3.02 2.06
C ILE A 98 -4.85 -1.62 2.11
N ASN A 99 -5.28 -0.71 1.24
CA ASN A 99 -4.76 0.65 1.25
C ASN A 99 -5.20 1.46 2.48
N ALA A 100 -6.39 1.21 3.04
CA ALA A 100 -6.80 1.85 4.30
C ALA A 100 -5.88 1.43 5.49
N TRP A 101 -5.51 0.15 5.56
CA TRP A 101 -4.54 -0.34 6.56
C TRP A 101 -3.16 0.26 6.36
N LEU A 102 -2.66 0.30 5.12
CA LEU A 102 -1.35 0.89 4.81
C LEU A 102 -1.33 2.40 5.06
N GLY A 103 -2.43 3.09 4.80
CA GLY A 103 -2.63 4.51 5.13
C GLY A 103 -2.57 4.76 6.63
N MET A 104 -3.27 3.96 7.43
CA MET A 104 -3.20 4.00 8.90
C MET A 104 -1.77 3.84 9.41
N LEU A 105 -1.06 2.82 8.91
CA LEU A 105 0.33 2.56 9.33
C LEU A 105 1.28 3.66 8.85
N SER A 106 1.02 4.29 7.71
CA SER A 106 1.76 5.45 7.22
C SER A 106 1.62 6.66 8.16
N VAL A 107 0.43 6.91 8.72
CA VAL A 107 0.22 7.94 9.76
C VAL A 107 1.04 7.62 11.01
N ALA A 108 1.02 6.35 11.46
CA ALA A 108 1.79 5.93 12.62
C ALA A 108 3.31 6.12 12.42
N LEU A 109 3.83 5.72 11.26
CA LEU A 109 5.24 5.91 10.92
C LEU A 109 5.61 7.40 10.80
N THR A 110 4.73 8.21 10.18
CA THR A 110 4.92 9.66 10.07
C THR A 110 5.02 10.30 11.46
N TYR A 111 4.09 9.96 12.37
CA TYR A 111 4.15 10.42 13.77
C TYR A 111 5.48 10.04 14.43
N ARG A 112 5.88 8.75 14.33
CA ARG A 112 7.08 8.25 15.01
C ARG A 112 8.35 8.89 14.47
N LEU A 113 8.50 8.96 13.15
CA LEU A 113 9.68 9.54 12.51
C LEU A 113 9.79 11.04 12.86
N ALA A 114 8.74 11.81 12.65
CA ALA A 114 8.76 13.26 12.95
C ALA A 114 8.97 13.55 14.43
N ARG A 115 8.43 12.70 15.33
CA ARG A 115 8.68 12.81 16.77
C ARG A 115 10.14 12.54 17.14
N GLU A 116 10.76 11.54 16.54
CA GLU A 116 12.15 11.15 16.84
C GLU A 116 13.17 12.11 16.24
N VAL A 117 12.90 12.69 15.07
CA VAL A 117 13.79 13.65 14.40
C VAL A 117 13.67 15.05 15.02
N PHE A 118 12.45 15.47 15.38
CA PHE A 118 12.18 16.79 15.93
C PHE A 118 11.69 16.67 17.37
N ASN A 119 10.37 16.64 17.59
CA ASN A 119 9.77 16.58 18.91
C ASN A 119 8.31 16.07 18.85
N GLU A 120 7.71 15.83 20.03
CA GLU A 120 6.37 15.25 20.16
C GLU A 120 5.27 16.08 19.48
N GLN A 121 5.37 17.42 19.50
CA GLN A 121 4.39 18.31 18.86
C GLN A 121 4.46 18.21 17.34
N THR A 122 5.66 18.29 16.77
CA THR A 122 5.89 18.13 15.33
C THR A 122 5.37 16.77 14.84
N GLY A 123 5.57 15.70 15.62
CA GLY A 123 5.03 14.38 15.32
C GLY A 123 3.51 14.38 15.18
N VAL A 124 2.79 14.98 16.13
CA VAL A 124 1.32 15.08 16.09
C VAL A 124 0.85 15.91 14.90
N VAL A 125 1.49 17.06 14.65
CA VAL A 125 1.12 17.95 13.53
C VAL A 125 1.34 17.23 12.20
N ALA A 126 2.47 16.55 12.00
CA ALA A 126 2.74 15.80 10.78
C ALA A 126 1.71 14.68 10.55
N ALA A 127 1.37 13.93 11.60
CA ALA A 127 0.34 12.90 11.54
C ALA A 127 -1.06 13.46 11.22
N ALA A 128 -1.40 14.61 11.81
CA ALA A 128 -2.67 15.30 11.56
C ALA A 128 -2.77 15.78 10.10
N LEU A 129 -1.72 16.42 9.59
CA LEU A 129 -1.64 16.87 8.20
C LEU A 129 -1.78 15.72 7.20
N PHE A 130 -1.12 14.58 7.47
CA PHE A 130 -1.30 13.38 6.65
C PHE A 130 -2.75 12.88 6.71
N THR A 131 -3.33 12.78 7.91
CA THR A 131 -4.67 12.24 8.14
C THR A 131 -5.76 13.01 7.40
N ILE A 132 -5.64 14.35 7.36
CA ILE A 132 -6.61 15.23 6.69
C ILE A 132 -6.27 15.51 5.22
N SER A 133 -5.16 14.97 4.70
CA SER A 133 -4.75 15.20 3.32
C SER A 133 -5.77 14.62 2.34
N PRO A 134 -6.42 15.44 1.50
CA PRO A 134 -7.43 14.96 0.56
C PRO A 134 -6.86 13.94 -0.43
N ILE A 135 -5.62 14.18 -0.90
CA ILE A 135 -4.94 13.27 -1.83
C ILE A 135 -4.65 11.93 -1.16
N ALA A 136 -4.22 11.92 0.10
CA ALA A 136 -3.97 10.67 0.81
C ALA A 136 -5.27 9.87 0.98
N LEU A 137 -6.36 10.52 1.40
CA LEU A 137 -7.67 9.86 1.55
C LEU A 137 -8.21 9.31 0.23
N LEU A 138 -8.11 10.08 -0.86
CA LEU A 138 -8.52 9.64 -2.19
C LEU A 138 -7.70 8.44 -2.67
N ILE A 139 -6.37 8.54 -2.66
CA ILE A 139 -5.50 7.46 -3.12
C ILE A 139 -5.67 6.20 -2.26
N ASN A 140 -5.80 6.34 -0.93
CA ASN A 140 -6.01 5.20 -0.04
C ASN A 140 -7.37 4.51 -0.26
N GLY A 141 -8.33 5.20 -0.88
CA GLY A 141 -9.64 4.63 -1.24
C GLY A 141 -9.63 3.85 -2.56
N THR A 142 -8.58 3.97 -3.36
CA THR A 142 -8.41 3.23 -4.63
C THR A 142 -7.73 1.89 -4.42
N LEU A 143 -7.66 1.06 -5.47
CA LEU A 143 -6.82 -0.14 -5.55
C LEU A 143 -5.46 0.14 -6.22
N MET A 144 -4.98 1.39 -6.20
CA MET A 144 -3.68 1.74 -6.73
C MET A 144 -2.54 1.40 -5.77
N GLY A 145 -1.36 1.06 -6.33
CA GLY A 145 -0.16 0.74 -5.56
C GLY A 145 0.55 1.93 -4.88
N HIS A 146 0.07 3.17 -5.05
CA HIS A 146 0.72 4.37 -4.52
C HIS A 146 0.80 4.38 -2.99
N THR A 147 -0.26 4.01 -2.28
CA THR A 147 -0.26 3.94 -0.82
C THR A 147 0.73 2.91 -0.30
N SER A 148 0.82 1.77 -0.96
CA SER A 148 1.83 0.75 -0.64
C SER A 148 3.25 1.27 -0.84
N ALA A 149 3.53 1.95 -1.96
CA ALA A 149 4.83 2.55 -2.21
C ALA A 149 5.17 3.58 -1.12
N GLN A 150 4.25 4.49 -0.79
CA GLN A 150 4.42 5.48 0.27
C GLN A 150 4.70 4.84 1.64
N PHE A 151 3.95 3.80 2.00
CA PHE A 151 4.16 3.08 3.25
C PHE A 151 5.58 2.47 3.32
N PHE A 152 6.01 1.77 2.27
CA PHE A 152 7.36 1.17 2.26
C PHE A 152 8.47 2.22 2.21
N THR A 153 8.26 3.36 1.56
CA THR A 153 9.20 4.49 1.63
C THR A 153 9.33 5.00 3.07
N LEU A 154 8.21 5.22 3.77
CA LEU A 154 8.24 5.65 5.17
C LEU A 154 8.89 4.59 6.09
N LEU A 155 8.61 3.30 5.84
CA LEU A 155 9.20 2.21 6.62
C LEU A 155 10.70 2.06 6.34
N PHE A 156 11.13 2.26 5.11
CA PHE A 156 12.55 2.32 4.73
C PHE A 156 13.26 3.46 5.47
N LEU A 157 12.71 4.68 5.42
CA LEU A 157 13.28 5.86 6.08
C LEU A 157 13.31 5.70 7.60
N TYR A 158 12.22 5.20 8.19
CA TYR A 158 12.18 4.92 9.62
C TYR A 158 13.18 3.82 10.00
N GLY A 159 13.26 2.74 9.23
CA GLY A 159 14.25 1.69 9.43
C GLY A 159 15.68 2.21 9.37
N ALA A 160 16.02 3.01 8.35
CA ALA A 160 17.33 3.63 8.20
C ALA A 160 17.68 4.53 9.40
N TRP A 161 16.73 5.36 9.84
CA TRP A 161 16.89 6.18 11.05
C TRP A 161 17.15 5.33 12.30
N ARG A 162 16.45 4.19 12.44
CA ARG A 162 16.63 3.25 13.55
C ARG A 162 17.93 2.46 13.48
N VAL A 163 18.51 2.24 12.30
CA VAL A 163 19.87 1.69 12.17
C VAL A 163 20.88 2.67 12.76
N GLU A 164 20.74 3.96 12.47
CA GLU A 164 21.70 4.98 12.91
C GLU A 164 21.56 5.36 14.40
N LYS A 165 20.32 5.52 14.89
CA LYS A 165 20.03 6.06 16.22
C LYS A 165 19.48 5.03 17.21
N GLY A 166 19.20 3.81 16.76
CA GLY A 166 18.43 2.83 17.52
C GLY A 166 19.26 1.74 18.21
N LYS A 167 18.51 0.84 18.86
CA LYS A 167 19.01 -0.44 19.35
C LYS A 167 18.62 -1.51 18.32
N HIS A 168 19.47 -2.52 18.11
CA HIS A 168 19.32 -3.60 17.12
C HIS A 168 19.47 -3.15 15.65
N PRO A 169 20.65 -2.64 15.24
CA PRO A 169 20.87 -2.13 13.89
C PRO A 169 20.62 -3.19 12.80
N PHE A 170 20.99 -4.45 13.02
CA PHE A 170 20.80 -5.51 12.03
C PHE A 170 19.32 -5.80 11.71
N GLY A 171 18.45 -5.82 12.73
CA GLY A 171 17.01 -6.03 12.52
C GLY A 171 16.38 -4.88 11.72
N TRP A 172 16.75 -3.65 12.05
CA TRP A 172 16.28 -2.47 11.33
C TRP A 172 16.87 -2.37 9.92
N ALA A 173 18.10 -2.82 9.70
CA ALA A 173 18.70 -2.89 8.37
C ALA A 173 17.96 -3.91 7.49
N ALA A 174 17.60 -5.07 8.02
CA ALA A 174 16.78 -6.05 7.32
C ALA A 174 15.40 -5.48 6.95
N ILE A 175 14.70 -4.85 7.90
CA ILE A 175 13.40 -4.19 7.64
C ILE A 175 13.54 -3.10 6.58
N SER A 176 14.57 -2.26 6.67
CA SER A 176 14.82 -1.18 5.73
C SER A 176 15.10 -1.73 4.32
N GLY A 177 15.98 -2.72 4.19
CA GLY A 177 16.29 -3.38 2.92
C GLY A 177 15.08 -4.09 2.30
N MET A 178 14.29 -4.82 3.10
CA MET A 178 13.04 -5.44 2.63
C MET A 178 12.02 -4.40 2.18
N SER A 179 11.91 -3.28 2.88
CA SER A 179 11.00 -2.19 2.51
C SER A 179 11.40 -1.56 1.19
N LEU A 180 12.70 -1.32 0.99
CA LEU A 180 13.22 -0.83 -0.28
C LEU A 180 12.99 -1.83 -1.42
N GLY A 181 13.21 -3.12 -1.18
CA GLY A 181 12.90 -4.18 -2.13
C GLY A 181 11.42 -4.22 -2.51
N MET A 182 10.52 -4.09 -1.53
CA MET A 182 9.07 -4.03 -1.77
C MET A 182 8.65 -2.76 -2.52
N LEU A 183 9.30 -1.62 -2.24
CA LEU A 183 9.09 -0.39 -2.99
C LEU A 183 9.46 -0.58 -4.47
N VAL A 184 10.64 -1.13 -4.75
CA VAL A 184 11.10 -1.41 -6.13
C VAL A 184 10.20 -2.46 -6.81
N ALA A 185 9.81 -3.51 -6.09
CA ALA A 185 8.91 -4.54 -6.61
C ALA A 185 7.49 -4.03 -6.87
N ASN A 186 7.08 -2.93 -6.25
CA ASN A 186 5.82 -2.25 -6.51
C ASN A 186 5.95 -1.24 -7.65
N ARG A 187 6.94 -0.33 -7.55
CA ARG A 187 7.18 0.77 -8.49
C ARG A 187 8.70 1.02 -8.63
N PRO A 188 9.39 0.39 -9.61
CA PRO A 188 10.86 0.37 -9.70
C PRO A 188 11.49 1.69 -10.15
N LEU A 189 10.70 2.62 -10.70
CA LEU A 189 11.09 3.96 -11.08
C LEU A 189 9.92 4.87 -10.70
N THR A 190 9.92 5.39 -9.48
CA THR A 190 9.00 6.49 -9.12
C THR A 190 9.38 7.75 -9.86
#